data_AF-A0A2V8EX14-F1
#
_entry.id   AF-A0A2V8EX14-F1
#
_cell.length_a   1.000
_cell.length_b   1.000
_cell.length_c   1.000
_cell.angle_alpha   90.00
_cell.angle_beta   90.00
_cell.angle_gamma   90.00
#
_symmetry.space_group_name_H-M   'P 1'
#
loop_
_entity.id
_entity.type
_entity.pdbx_description
1 polymer ?
#
loop_
_entity_poly.entity_id
_entity_poly.type
_entity_poly.pdbx_seq_one_letter_code
_entity_poly.pdbx_strand_id
1 'polypeptide(L)'
;MGAGIRSINLTTRHLLQMRSILLTLASLLSYTVVSATADTSQLEHLERAVMAEPENLQVAAEYRQRAIASADFDRPIAVLGKLAKRANSGPNIHISLALAYVDKVPSSGDIRRLYLGRDAMNALTRSIAMRPTVLAYYIRGVINLFYNSFIFHRTDKGVADLTRALAMANLDTPPALVLSLYAALGDGYSRLENLAKAREVWATGLAKFPDAAGLTTRLTKQGVELEDVVTTALTASRRMDTTLSGFLPVR
;
A
#
# COMPACT_ATOMS: atom_id res chain seq x y z
N MET A 1 41.05 55.84 -38.68
CA MET A 1 40.21 55.35 -37.57
C MET A 1 38.84 55.04 -38.13
N GLY A 2 38.59 53.78 -38.54
CA GLY A 2 37.35 53.35 -39.17
C GLY A 2 36.47 52.60 -38.17
N ALA A 3 35.25 53.10 -37.98
CA ALA A 3 34.25 52.53 -37.09
C ALA A 3 33.69 51.20 -37.63
N GLY A 4 33.65 50.18 -36.77
CA GLY A 4 33.02 48.90 -37.05
C GLY A 4 31.49 48.97 -36.88
N ILE A 5 30.76 48.63 -37.93
CA ILE A 5 29.30 48.42 -37.87
C ILE A 5 29.06 46.94 -37.63
N ARG A 6 28.57 46.61 -36.42
CA ARG A 6 28.05 45.29 -36.06
C ARG A 6 26.67 45.09 -36.70
N SER A 7 26.61 44.35 -37.82
CA SER A 7 25.37 43.68 -38.24
C SER A 7 25.28 42.32 -37.53
N ILE A 8 24.59 42.29 -36.39
CA ILE A 8 24.26 41.04 -35.70
C ILE A 8 23.14 40.37 -36.49
N ASN A 9 23.50 39.32 -37.21
CA ASN A 9 22.58 38.45 -37.95
C ASN A 9 21.49 37.88 -37.03
N LEU A 10 20.27 38.38 -37.16
CA LEU A 10 19.08 37.90 -36.44
C LEU A 10 18.76 36.43 -36.79
N THR A 11 19.13 35.97 -38.00
CA THR A 11 18.87 34.62 -38.51
C THR A 11 19.70 33.53 -37.84
N THR A 12 20.91 33.83 -37.37
CA THR A 12 21.82 32.83 -36.78
C THR A 12 21.42 32.47 -35.35
N ARG A 13 20.83 33.41 -34.59
CA ARG A 13 20.35 33.17 -33.22
C ARG A 13 19.15 32.20 -33.17
N HIS A 14 18.22 32.28 -34.13
CA HIS A 14 17.06 31.39 -34.18
C HIS A 14 17.45 29.94 -34.55
N LEU A 15 18.41 29.74 -35.46
CA LEU A 15 18.90 28.39 -35.79
C LEU A 15 19.65 27.71 -34.63
N LEU A 16 20.43 28.49 -33.86
CA LEU A 16 21.12 27.99 -32.67
C LEU A 16 20.12 27.62 -31.56
N GLN A 17 19.10 28.44 -31.30
CA GLN A 17 18.03 28.10 -30.34
C GLN A 17 17.22 26.86 -30.76
N MET A 18 16.89 26.70 -32.05
CA MET A 18 16.18 25.51 -32.55
C MET A 18 17.00 24.23 -32.39
N ARG A 19 18.32 24.27 -32.66
CA ARG A 19 19.21 23.11 -32.45
C ARG A 19 19.34 22.73 -30.98
N SER A 20 19.43 23.71 -30.08
CA SER A 20 19.45 23.47 -28.64
C SER A 20 18.16 22.84 -28.13
N ILE A 21 17.00 23.26 -28.65
CA ILE A 21 15.68 22.68 -28.30
C ILE A 21 15.52 21.26 -28.86
N LEU A 22 16.01 20.98 -30.07
CA LEU A 22 15.98 19.63 -30.66
C LEU A 22 16.90 18.63 -29.93
N LEU A 23 18.07 19.08 -29.46
CA LEU A 23 19.01 18.26 -28.67
C LEU A 23 18.51 17.97 -27.24
N THR A 24 17.82 18.91 -26.60
CA THR A 24 17.18 18.67 -25.29
C THR A 24 15.96 17.75 -25.42
N LEU A 25 15.16 17.87 -26.48
CA LEU A 25 14.07 16.93 -26.75
C LEU A 25 14.58 15.50 -27.03
N ALA A 26 15.65 15.33 -27.81
CA ALA A 26 16.20 14.02 -28.11
C ALA A 26 16.82 13.32 -26.87
N SER A 27 17.46 14.08 -25.99
CA SER A 27 18.01 13.54 -24.73
C SER A 27 16.92 13.20 -23.72
N LEU A 28 15.85 13.99 -23.61
CA LEU A 28 14.68 13.68 -22.80
C LEU A 28 13.90 12.45 -23.32
N LEU A 29 13.76 12.31 -24.65
CA LEU A 29 13.18 11.09 -25.25
C LEU A 29 14.06 9.86 -25.03
N SER A 30 15.38 9.98 -25.13
CA SER A 30 16.29 8.85 -24.91
C SER A 30 16.29 8.39 -23.45
N TYR A 31 16.24 9.32 -22.50
CA TYR A 31 16.21 9.00 -21.07
C TYR A 31 14.88 8.33 -20.65
N THR A 32 13.76 8.80 -21.19
CA THR A 32 12.43 8.24 -20.90
C THR A 32 12.27 6.82 -21.47
N VAL A 33 12.77 6.55 -22.68
CA VAL A 33 12.72 5.22 -23.30
C VAL A 33 13.59 4.19 -22.56
N VAL A 34 14.80 4.57 -22.14
CA VAL A 34 15.69 3.67 -21.38
C VAL A 34 15.11 3.34 -19.99
N SER A 35 14.51 4.33 -19.30
CA SER A 35 13.86 4.09 -18.01
C SER A 35 12.65 3.16 -18.14
N ALA A 36 11.79 3.37 -19.14
CA ALA A 36 10.59 2.56 -19.34
C ALA A 36 10.92 1.09 -19.72
N THR A 37 11.98 0.86 -20.49
CA THR A 37 12.43 -0.48 -20.88
C THR A 37 13.06 -1.26 -19.72
N ALA A 38 13.89 -0.59 -18.90
CA ALA A 38 14.43 -1.17 -17.67
C ALA A 38 13.31 -1.54 -16.68
N ASP A 39 12.30 -0.67 -16.56
CA ASP A 39 11.13 -0.89 -15.71
C ASP A 39 10.31 -2.11 -16.12
N THR A 40 10.08 -2.25 -17.43
CA THR A 40 9.34 -3.39 -17.99
C THR A 40 10.08 -4.71 -17.76
N SER A 41 11.40 -4.75 -17.99
CA SER A 41 12.17 -5.99 -17.84
C SER A 41 12.23 -6.46 -16.38
N GLN A 42 12.31 -5.53 -15.42
CA GLN A 42 12.27 -5.86 -14.00
C GLN A 42 10.89 -6.37 -13.56
N LEU A 43 9.81 -5.76 -14.06
CA LEU A 43 8.45 -6.21 -13.77
C LEU A 43 8.20 -7.64 -14.30
N GLU A 44 8.68 -7.94 -15.51
CA GLU A 44 8.62 -9.29 -16.08
C GLU A 44 9.47 -10.32 -15.33
N HIS A 45 10.62 -9.90 -14.80
CA HIS A 45 11.45 -10.76 -13.95
C HIS A 45 10.71 -11.12 -12.65
N LEU A 46 10.15 -10.12 -11.96
CA LEU A 46 9.38 -10.32 -10.74
C LEU A 46 8.10 -11.14 -10.98
N GLU A 47 7.43 -10.94 -12.12
CA GLU A 47 6.26 -11.74 -12.50
C GLU A 47 6.61 -13.23 -12.63
N ARG A 48 7.74 -13.55 -13.29
CA ARG A 48 8.24 -14.92 -13.37
C ARG A 48 8.58 -15.49 -12.00
N ALA A 49 9.20 -14.69 -11.13
CA ALA A 49 9.51 -15.10 -9.76
C ALA A 49 8.24 -15.42 -8.95
N VAL A 50 7.21 -14.58 -9.04
CA VAL A 50 5.89 -14.84 -8.42
C VAL A 50 5.24 -16.10 -8.99
N MET A 51 5.35 -16.34 -10.29
CA MET A 51 4.80 -17.55 -10.90
C MET A 51 5.51 -18.83 -10.44
N ALA A 52 6.82 -18.75 -10.15
CA ALA A 52 7.62 -19.85 -9.65
C ALA A 52 7.40 -20.11 -8.14
N GLU A 53 7.29 -19.05 -7.35
CA GLU A 53 7.10 -19.10 -5.90
C GLU A 53 5.84 -18.34 -5.45
N PRO A 54 4.63 -18.80 -5.81
CA PRO A 54 3.42 -18.01 -5.64
C PRO A 54 3.01 -17.78 -4.18
N GLU A 55 3.50 -18.61 -3.25
CA GLU A 55 3.27 -18.46 -1.80
C GLU A 55 4.30 -17.56 -1.09
N ASN A 56 5.28 -17.02 -1.82
CA ASN A 56 6.30 -16.13 -1.27
C ASN A 56 5.78 -14.68 -1.21
N LEU A 57 5.33 -14.26 -0.02
CA LEU A 57 4.74 -12.93 0.21
C LEU A 57 5.71 -11.78 -0.08
N GLN A 58 7.02 -11.97 0.14
CA GLN A 58 8.02 -10.93 -0.11
C GLN A 58 8.15 -10.67 -1.62
N VAL A 59 8.33 -11.72 -2.41
CA VAL A 59 8.43 -11.64 -3.87
C VAL A 59 7.15 -11.06 -4.47
N ALA A 60 5.97 -11.49 -3.98
CA ALA A 60 4.69 -10.93 -4.40
C ALA A 60 4.52 -9.46 -4.01
N ALA A 61 5.06 -9.02 -2.87
CA ALA A 61 5.05 -7.62 -2.46
C ALA A 61 5.94 -6.76 -3.38
N GLU A 62 7.16 -7.20 -3.66
CA GLU A 62 8.08 -6.52 -4.57
C GLU A 62 7.49 -6.38 -5.97
N TYR A 63 6.90 -7.46 -6.50
CA TYR A 63 6.19 -7.44 -7.78
C TYR A 63 5.07 -6.39 -7.80
N ARG A 64 4.21 -6.36 -6.77
CA ARG A 64 3.13 -5.37 -6.66
C ARG A 64 3.68 -3.94 -6.56
N GLN A 65 4.70 -3.70 -5.75
CA GLN A 65 5.29 -2.37 -5.63
C GLN A 65 5.91 -1.90 -6.96
N ARG A 66 6.54 -2.80 -7.71
CA ARG A 66 7.08 -2.48 -9.04
C ARG A 66 5.96 -2.13 -10.03
N ALA A 67 4.89 -2.91 -10.04
CA ALA A 67 3.72 -2.63 -10.88
C ALA A 67 3.13 -1.25 -10.57
N ILE A 68 3.12 -0.84 -9.30
CA ILE A 68 2.60 0.47 -8.88
C ILE A 68 3.50 1.61 -9.34
N ALA A 69 4.83 1.42 -9.25
CA ALA A 69 5.79 2.39 -9.76
C ALA A 69 5.62 2.62 -11.28
N SER A 70 5.22 1.58 -12.02
CA SER A 70 4.94 1.65 -13.46
C SER A 70 3.46 1.90 -13.81
N ALA A 71 2.62 2.21 -12.82
CA ALA A 71 1.17 2.39 -12.97
C ALA A 71 0.39 1.20 -13.58
N ASP A 72 0.98 0.00 -13.59
CA ASP A 72 0.41 -1.23 -14.17
C ASP A 72 -0.34 -2.07 -13.11
N PHE A 73 -1.30 -1.43 -12.44
CA PHE A 73 -1.99 -2.02 -11.29
C PHE A 73 -2.84 -3.28 -11.61
N ASP A 74 -3.35 -3.38 -12.85
CA ASP A 74 -4.23 -4.48 -13.24
C ASP A 74 -3.45 -5.78 -13.50
N ARG A 75 -2.15 -5.67 -13.86
CA ARG A 75 -1.29 -6.80 -14.16
C ARG A 75 -1.09 -7.75 -12.97
N PRO A 76 -0.74 -7.30 -11.75
CA PRO A 76 -0.69 -8.18 -10.58
C PRO A 76 -2.02 -8.83 -10.24
N ILE A 77 -3.14 -8.11 -10.38
CA ILE A 77 -4.49 -8.67 -10.14
C ILE A 77 -4.76 -9.82 -11.10
N ALA A 78 -4.42 -9.66 -12.39
CA ALA A 78 -4.60 -10.70 -13.39
C ALA A 78 -3.74 -11.94 -13.11
N VAL A 79 -2.45 -11.77 -12.79
CA VAL A 79 -1.52 -12.88 -12.51
C VAL A 79 -1.90 -13.60 -11.23
N LEU A 80 -2.02 -12.88 -10.12
CA LEU A 80 -2.37 -13.45 -8.82
C LEU A 80 -3.78 -14.05 -8.83
N GLY A 81 -4.71 -13.45 -9.58
CA GLY A 81 -6.07 -13.97 -9.77
C GLY A 81 -6.10 -15.29 -10.54
N LYS A 82 -5.20 -15.49 -11.52
CA LYS A 82 -5.03 -16.79 -12.19
C LYS A 82 -4.40 -17.82 -11.25
N LEU A 83 -3.38 -17.44 -10.49
CA LEU A 83 -2.73 -18.32 -9.50
C LEU A 83 -3.72 -18.78 -8.43
N ALA A 84 -4.55 -17.86 -7.92
CA ALA A 84 -5.55 -18.11 -6.89
C ALA A 84 -6.65 -19.11 -7.29
N LYS A 85 -6.82 -19.37 -8.59
CA LYS A 85 -7.81 -20.32 -9.12
C LYS A 85 -7.23 -21.71 -9.36
N ARG A 86 -5.92 -21.91 -9.22
CA ARG A 86 -5.28 -23.22 -9.40
C ARG A 86 -5.62 -24.14 -8.22
N ALA A 87 -5.68 -25.44 -8.49
CA ALA A 87 -6.00 -26.45 -7.48
C ALA A 87 -5.01 -26.46 -6.29
N ASN A 88 -3.76 -26.03 -6.52
CA ASN A 88 -2.72 -25.93 -5.50
C ASN A 88 -2.54 -24.49 -4.97
N SER A 89 -3.55 -23.61 -5.10
CA SER A 89 -3.48 -22.27 -4.51
C SER A 89 -3.43 -22.36 -2.99
N GLY A 90 -2.42 -21.73 -2.38
CA GLY A 90 -2.32 -21.59 -0.93
C GLY A 90 -2.90 -20.26 -0.42
N PRO A 91 -2.88 -20.06 0.90
CA PRO A 91 -3.42 -18.86 1.53
C PRO A 91 -2.59 -17.61 1.22
N ASN A 92 -1.27 -17.71 1.03
CA ASN A 92 -0.45 -16.53 0.81
C ASN A 92 -0.72 -15.88 -0.55
N ILE A 93 -1.07 -16.66 -1.59
CA ILE A 93 -1.57 -16.13 -2.86
C ILE A 93 -2.81 -15.26 -2.63
N HIS A 94 -3.72 -15.70 -1.76
CA HIS A 94 -4.93 -14.95 -1.46
C HIS A 94 -4.66 -13.65 -0.68
N ILE A 95 -3.67 -13.64 0.23
CA ILE A 95 -3.19 -12.40 0.87
C ILE A 95 -2.62 -11.45 -0.20
N SER A 96 -1.72 -11.95 -1.05
CA SER A 96 -1.11 -11.16 -2.13
C SER A 96 -2.15 -10.60 -3.10
N LEU A 97 -3.15 -11.40 -3.48
CA LEU A 97 -4.25 -10.96 -4.33
C LEU A 97 -5.09 -9.88 -3.66
N ALA A 98 -5.37 -10.01 -2.36
CA ALA A 98 -6.10 -8.99 -1.62
C ALA A 98 -5.35 -7.65 -1.60
N LEU A 99 -4.03 -7.69 -1.37
CA LEU A 99 -3.19 -6.49 -1.39
C LEU A 99 -3.11 -5.88 -2.79
N ALA A 100 -3.08 -6.68 -3.86
CA ALA A 100 -3.14 -6.17 -5.23
C ALA A 100 -4.45 -5.41 -5.53
N TYR A 101 -5.59 -5.88 -4.99
CA TYR A 101 -6.84 -5.12 -5.07
C TYR A 101 -6.76 -3.79 -4.31
N VAL A 102 -6.19 -3.78 -3.10
CA VAL A 102 -5.99 -2.56 -2.30
C VAL A 102 -5.08 -1.57 -3.04
N ASP A 103 -4.01 -2.04 -3.67
CA ASP A 103 -3.07 -1.23 -4.42
C ASP A 103 -3.71 -0.45 -5.59
N LYS A 104 -4.75 -1.01 -6.21
CA LYS A 104 -5.50 -0.39 -7.33
C LYS A 104 -6.55 0.63 -6.88
N VAL A 105 -6.92 0.66 -5.59
CA VAL A 105 -8.00 1.55 -5.13
C VAL A 105 -7.70 3.04 -5.38
N PRO A 106 -6.52 3.58 -5.05
CA PRO A 106 -6.27 5.02 -5.21
C PRO A 106 -6.45 5.52 -6.65
N SER A 107 -6.10 4.70 -7.65
CA SER A 107 -6.22 5.02 -9.08
C SER A 107 -7.59 4.68 -9.70
N SER A 108 -8.56 4.22 -8.91
CA SER A 108 -9.88 3.81 -9.38
C SER A 108 -10.97 4.83 -9.03
N GLY A 109 -12.02 4.93 -9.86
CA GLY A 109 -13.25 5.68 -9.54
C GLY A 109 -14.15 4.94 -8.53
N ASP A 110 -15.08 5.66 -7.91
CA ASP A 110 -15.82 5.22 -6.70
C ASP A 110 -16.49 3.85 -6.82
N ILE A 111 -17.20 3.58 -7.91
CA ILE A 111 -17.86 2.27 -8.13
C ILE A 111 -16.83 1.14 -8.16
N ARG A 112 -15.68 1.36 -8.80
CA ARG A 112 -14.63 0.34 -8.90
C ARG A 112 -13.95 0.13 -7.54
N ARG A 113 -13.79 1.18 -6.72
CA ARG A 113 -13.26 1.06 -5.35
C ARG A 113 -14.10 0.12 -4.49
N LEU A 114 -15.44 0.19 -4.62
CA LEU A 114 -16.34 -0.72 -3.91
C LEU A 114 -16.09 -2.19 -4.27
N TYR A 115 -15.98 -2.50 -5.57
CA TYR A 115 -15.71 -3.87 -6.02
C TYR A 115 -14.34 -4.37 -5.58
N LEU A 116 -13.30 -3.53 -5.67
CA LEU A 116 -11.95 -3.88 -5.20
C LEU A 116 -11.93 -4.19 -3.70
N GLY A 117 -12.63 -3.40 -2.88
CA GLY A 117 -12.75 -3.64 -1.45
C GLY A 117 -13.45 -4.97 -1.15
N ARG A 118 -14.56 -5.27 -1.83
CA ARG A 118 -15.26 -6.56 -1.73
C ARG A 118 -14.34 -7.73 -2.13
N ASP A 119 -13.63 -7.61 -3.24
CA ASP A 119 -12.82 -8.69 -3.78
C ASP A 119 -11.59 -8.96 -2.89
N ALA A 120 -10.99 -7.91 -2.31
CA ALA A 120 -9.95 -8.02 -1.29
C ALA A 120 -10.44 -8.77 -0.05
N MET A 121 -11.62 -8.40 0.47
CA MET A 121 -12.25 -9.06 1.61
C MET A 121 -12.54 -10.55 1.36
N ASN A 122 -13.02 -10.88 0.15
CA ASN A 122 -13.27 -12.26 -0.26
C ASN A 122 -11.98 -13.08 -0.36
N ALA A 123 -10.91 -12.49 -0.89
CA ALA A 123 -9.60 -13.14 -0.95
C ALA A 123 -9.05 -13.41 0.47
N LEU A 124 -9.08 -12.42 1.37
CA LEU A 124 -8.64 -12.61 2.75
C LEU A 124 -9.48 -13.63 3.51
N THR A 125 -10.79 -13.67 3.27
CA THR A 125 -11.67 -14.68 3.86
C THR A 125 -11.28 -16.09 3.42
N ARG A 126 -10.92 -16.29 2.14
CA ARG A 126 -10.36 -17.57 1.66
C ARG A 126 -9.02 -17.88 2.30
N SER A 127 -8.10 -16.91 2.36
CA SER A 127 -6.81 -17.10 3.04
C SER A 127 -7.00 -17.57 4.48
N ILE A 128 -7.87 -16.90 5.25
CA ILE A 128 -8.11 -17.21 6.66
C ILE A 128 -8.75 -18.59 6.81
N ALA A 129 -9.68 -18.96 5.93
CA ALA A 129 -10.30 -20.28 5.94
C ALA A 129 -9.29 -21.41 5.67
N MET A 130 -8.31 -21.17 4.81
CA MET A 130 -7.23 -22.13 4.51
C MET A 130 -6.20 -22.20 5.63
N ARG A 131 -5.73 -21.03 6.10
CA ARG A 131 -4.74 -20.91 7.18
C ARG A 131 -4.91 -19.57 7.89
N PRO A 132 -5.48 -19.56 9.09
CA PRO A 132 -5.56 -18.34 9.90
C PRO A 132 -4.14 -17.85 10.24
N THR A 133 -3.85 -16.58 9.95
CA THR A 133 -2.59 -15.93 10.34
C THR A 133 -2.85 -14.55 10.93
N VAL A 134 -1.95 -14.08 11.79
CA VAL A 134 -1.99 -12.71 12.34
C VAL A 134 -2.06 -11.69 11.21
N LEU A 135 -1.24 -11.86 10.17
CA LEU A 135 -1.19 -10.96 9.02
C LEU A 135 -2.52 -10.93 8.25
N ALA A 136 -3.15 -12.07 7.97
CA ALA A 136 -4.40 -12.11 7.22
C ALA A 136 -5.55 -11.43 7.98
N TYR A 137 -5.66 -11.68 9.29
CA TYR A 137 -6.63 -10.98 10.13
C TYR A 137 -6.33 -9.49 10.25
N TYR A 138 -5.06 -9.10 10.42
CA TYR A 138 -4.66 -7.69 10.43
C TYR A 138 -5.10 -6.98 9.15
N ILE A 139 -4.73 -7.49 7.97
CA ILE A 139 -5.07 -6.84 6.69
C ILE A 139 -6.60 -6.76 6.53
N ARG A 140 -7.35 -7.82 6.83
CA ARG A 140 -8.81 -7.81 6.70
C ARG A 140 -9.47 -6.84 7.68
N GLY A 141 -8.97 -6.78 8.90
CA GLY A 141 -9.41 -5.86 9.93
C GLY A 141 -9.20 -4.41 9.51
N VAL A 142 -7.99 -4.09 9.02
CA VAL A 142 -7.66 -2.77 8.50
C VAL A 142 -8.55 -2.40 7.31
N ILE A 143 -8.73 -3.27 6.31
CA ILE A 143 -9.61 -3.00 5.16
C ILE A 143 -11.05 -2.68 5.59
N ASN A 144 -11.59 -3.39 6.60
CA ASN A 144 -12.91 -3.09 7.17
C ASN A 144 -12.97 -1.67 7.77
N LEU A 145 -11.90 -1.20 8.42
CA LEU A 145 -11.82 0.16 8.94
C LEU A 145 -11.76 1.21 7.82
N PHE A 146 -10.94 0.97 6.79
CA PHE A 146 -10.69 1.94 5.71
C PHE A 146 -11.87 2.07 4.73
N TYR A 147 -12.27 0.96 4.10
CA TYR A 147 -13.08 1.02 2.88
C TYR A 147 -14.58 1.04 3.13
N ASN A 148 -15.00 0.99 4.40
CA ASN A 148 -16.38 0.63 4.69
C ASN A 148 -17.02 1.35 5.88
N SER A 149 -16.51 2.53 6.21
CA SER A 149 -17.11 3.37 7.26
C SER A 149 -18.31 4.18 6.75
N PHE A 150 -18.31 4.63 5.49
CA PHE A 150 -19.35 5.53 4.97
C PHE A 150 -20.58 4.81 4.38
N ILE A 151 -20.46 3.55 3.95
CA ILE A 151 -21.56 2.86 3.22
C ILE A 151 -22.09 1.61 3.95
N PHE A 152 -21.25 0.79 4.61
CA PHE A 152 -21.71 -0.46 5.23
C PHE A 152 -21.35 -0.63 6.71
N HIS A 153 -20.91 0.45 7.39
CA HIS A 153 -20.67 0.50 8.85
C HIS A 153 -19.95 -0.72 9.44
N ARG A 154 -18.80 -1.11 8.87
CA ARG A 154 -18.08 -2.36 9.24
C ARG A 154 -16.98 -2.20 10.29
N THR A 155 -16.98 -1.09 11.02
CA THR A 155 -15.96 -0.81 12.03
C THR A 155 -15.91 -1.93 13.10
N ASP A 156 -17.06 -2.48 13.48
CA ASP A 156 -17.22 -3.63 14.37
C ASP A 156 -16.46 -4.87 13.89
N LYS A 157 -16.60 -5.22 12.60
CA LYS A 157 -15.92 -6.35 11.96
C LYS A 157 -14.41 -6.11 11.89
N GLY A 158 -14.01 -4.86 11.65
CA GLY A 158 -12.60 -4.45 11.70
C GLY A 158 -11.99 -4.68 13.07
N VAL A 159 -12.65 -4.19 14.13
CA VAL A 159 -12.24 -4.39 15.52
C VAL A 159 -12.20 -5.87 15.89
N ALA A 160 -13.17 -6.68 15.45
CA ALA A 160 -13.20 -8.11 15.70
C ALA A 160 -12.00 -8.85 15.08
N ASP A 161 -11.68 -8.56 13.81
CA ASP A 161 -10.53 -9.15 13.13
C ASP A 161 -9.20 -8.71 13.77
N LEU A 162 -9.05 -7.43 14.12
CA LEU A 162 -7.84 -6.91 14.77
C LEU A 162 -7.66 -7.47 16.19
N THR A 163 -8.76 -7.62 16.93
CA THR A 163 -8.74 -8.29 18.24
C THR A 163 -8.29 -9.75 18.10
N ARG A 164 -8.82 -10.46 17.08
CA ARG A 164 -8.41 -11.85 16.81
C ARG A 164 -6.93 -11.94 16.41
N ALA A 165 -6.45 -11.04 15.56
CA ALA A 165 -5.04 -10.98 15.17
C ALA A 165 -4.13 -10.75 16.39
N LEU A 166 -4.48 -9.79 17.26
CA LEU A 166 -3.70 -9.51 18.47
C LEU A 166 -3.69 -10.70 19.44
N ALA A 167 -4.82 -11.40 19.60
CA ALA A 167 -4.90 -12.61 20.42
C ALA A 167 -4.10 -13.80 19.86
N MET A 168 -3.82 -13.81 18.55
CA MET A 168 -2.98 -14.82 17.89
C MET A 168 -1.49 -14.45 17.88
N ALA A 169 -1.14 -13.19 18.17
CA ALA A 169 0.24 -12.74 18.14
C ALA A 169 1.07 -13.43 19.24
N ASN A 170 2.27 -13.85 18.87
CA ASN A 170 3.21 -14.58 19.71
C ASN A 170 4.63 -14.02 19.53
N LEU A 171 5.64 -14.66 20.13
CA LEU A 171 7.04 -14.20 20.07
C LEU A 171 7.63 -14.20 18.64
N ASP A 172 7.10 -15.03 17.74
CA ASP A 172 7.53 -15.10 16.34
C ASP A 172 6.82 -14.06 15.46
N THR A 173 5.84 -13.35 16.01
CA THR A 173 5.10 -12.33 15.27
C THR A 173 5.97 -11.09 15.13
N PRO A 174 6.19 -10.56 13.91
CA PRO A 174 7.07 -9.43 13.70
C PRO A 174 6.66 -8.20 14.54
N PRO A 175 7.61 -7.55 15.25
CA PRO A 175 7.30 -6.43 16.14
C PRO A 175 6.54 -5.28 15.46
N ALA A 176 6.87 -4.98 14.20
CA ALA A 176 6.20 -3.92 13.45
C ALA A 176 4.72 -4.26 13.16
N LEU A 177 4.39 -5.54 12.95
CA LEU A 177 3.00 -5.98 12.80
C LEU A 177 2.24 -5.87 14.12
N VAL A 178 2.86 -6.25 15.25
CA VAL A 178 2.25 -6.11 16.59
C VAL A 178 2.01 -4.64 16.93
N LEU A 179 2.96 -3.75 16.68
CA LEU A 179 2.78 -2.31 16.85
C LEU A 179 1.61 -1.78 16.01
N SER A 180 1.56 -2.20 14.74
CA SER A 180 0.48 -1.80 13.81
C SER A 180 -0.89 -2.31 14.25
N LEU A 181 -0.96 -3.48 14.89
CA LEU A 181 -2.19 -4.01 15.50
C LEU A 181 -2.70 -3.12 16.62
N TYR A 182 -1.84 -2.69 17.56
CA TYR A 182 -2.25 -1.80 18.64
C TYR A 182 -2.75 -0.45 18.11
N ALA A 183 -2.05 0.14 17.14
CA ALA A 183 -2.47 1.40 16.53
C ALA A 183 -3.87 1.24 15.88
N ALA A 184 -4.02 0.29 14.96
CA ALA A 184 -5.25 0.08 14.21
C ALA A 184 -6.43 -0.34 15.08
N LEU A 185 -6.20 -1.18 16.11
CA LEU A 185 -7.27 -1.65 17.00
C LEU A 185 -7.81 -0.49 17.85
N GLY A 186 -6.94 0.35 18.40
CA GLY A 186 -7.39 1.53 19.14
C GLY A 186 -8.07 2.56 18.23
N ASP A 187 -7.60 2.74 16.99
CA ASP A 187 -8.27 3.58 15.98
C ASP A 187 -9.69 3.05 15.69
N GLY A 188 -9.85 1.73 15.58
CA GLY A 188 -11.14 1.07 15.44
C GLY A 188 -12.08 1.33 16.63
N TYR A 189 -11.60 1.20 17.87
CA TYR A 189 -12.40 1.52 19.06
C TYR A 189 -12.77 3.00 19.15
N SER A 190 -11.87 3.89 18.74
CA SER A 190 -12.17 5.33 18.70
C SER A 190 -13.32 5.64 17.73
N ARG A 191 -13.37 4.96 16.57
CA ARG A 191 -14.47 5.11 15.60
C ARG A 191 -15.78 4.44 16.02
N LEU A 192 -15.73 3.56 17.01
CA LEU A 192 -16.92 3.03 17.70
C LEU A 192 -17.30 3.91 18.91
N GLU A 193 -16.75 5.11 19.01
CA GLU A 193 -16.97 6.05 20.12
C GLU A 193 -16.56 5.49 21.50
N ASN A 194 -15.80 4.39 21.52
CA ASN A 194 -15.27 3.79 22.74
C ASN A 194 -13.85 4.29 23.00
N LEU A 195 -13.75 5.58 23.33
CA LEU A 195 -12.46 6.23 23.54
C LEU A 195 -11.71 5.65 24.75
N ALA A 196 -12.41 5.23 25.80
CA ALA A 196 -11.79 4.57 26.95
C ALA A 196 -11.01 3.32 26.52
N LYS A 197 -11.64 2.45 25.71
CA LYS A 197 -10.97 1.25 25.20
C LYS A 197 -9.86 1.57 24.21
N ALA A 198 -10.05 2.59 23.36
CA ALA A 198 -9.01 3.04 22.44
C ALA A 198 -7.73 3.46 23.19
N ARG A 199 -7.86 4.26 24.25
CA ARG A 199 -6.74 4.70 25.10
C ARG A 199 -6.05 3.53 25.79
N GLU A 200 -6.82 2.57 26.32
CA GLU A 200 -6.27 1.35 26.93
C GLU A 200 -5.41 0.57 25.94
N VAL A 201 -5.91 0.36 24.71
CA VAL A 201 -5.19 -0.37 23.66
C VAL A 201 -3.92 0.38 23.25
N TRP A 202 -3.99 1.69 22.99
CA TRP A 202 -2.81 2.47 22.62
C TRP A 202 -1.78 2.53 23.76
N ALA A 203 -2.20 2.67 25.02
CA ALA A 203 -1.32 2.67 26.17
C ALA A 203 -0.61 1.32 26.34
N THR A 204 -1.35 0.22 26.16
CA THR A 204 -0.77 -1.13 26.16
C THR A 204 0.26 -1.31 25.05
N GLY A 205 -0.02 -0.79 23.86
CA GLY A 205 0.94 -0.76 22.75
C GLY A 205 2.18 0.05 23.09
N LEU A 206 2.03 1.26 23.65
CA LEU A 206 3.14 2.14 23.99
C LEU A 206 4.03 1.52 25.08
N ALA A 207 3.45 0.83 26.06
CA ALA A 207 4.22 0.10 27.06
C ALA A 207 5.12 -1.00 26.46
N LYS A 208 4.69 -1.60 25.34
CA LYS A 208 5.49 -2.60 24.59
C LYS A 208 6.48 -1.96 23.61
N PHE A 209 6.16 -0.78 23.11
CA PHE A 209 6.96 -0.04 22.13
C PHE A 209 7.14 1.42 22.57
N PRO A 210 8.02 1.70 23.54
CA PRO A 210 8.11 3.02 24.17
C PRO A 210 8.43 4.17 23.20
N ASP A 211 9.16 3.88 22.12
CA ASP A 211 9.57 4.87 21.12
C ASP A 211 8.54 5.06 19.98
N ALA A 212 7.36 4.45 20.09
CA ALA A 212 6.33 4.52 19.06
C ALA A 212 5.61 5.86 19.04
N ALA A 213 6.21 6.85 18.36
CA ALA A 213 5.67 8.22 18.24
C ALA A 213 4.19 8.25 17.83
N GLY A 214 3.75 7.35 16.94
CA GLY A 214 2.35 7.29 16.50
C GLY A 214 1.36 6.93 17.61
N LEU A 215 1.75 6.13 18.61
CA LEU A 215 0.92 5.83 19.79
C LEU A 215 0.95 6.99 20.78
N THR A 216 2.11 7.61 20.99
CA THR A 216 2.25 8.83 21.81
C THR A 216 1.36 9.95 21.29
N THR A 217 1.32 10.18 19.97
CA THR A 217 0.43 11.17 19.36
C THR A 217 -1.04 10.87 19.66
N ARG A 218 -1.49 9.63 19.48
CA ARG A 218 -2.87 9.24 19.79
C ARG A 218 -3.22 9.43 21.26
N LEU A 219 -2.28 9.16 22.17
CA LEU A 219 -2.47 9.28 23.62
C LEU A 219 -2.45 10.74 24.13
N THR A 220 -1.81 11.65 23.41
CA THR A 220 -1.69 13.07 23.81
C THR A 220 -2.78 13.96 23.23
N LYS A 221 -3.27 13.64 22.02
CA LYS A 221 -4.33 14.39 21.34
C LYS A 221 -5.71 14.13 21.91
N GLN A 222 -6.64 15.08 21.76
CA GLN A 222 -8.04 15.01 22.21
C GLN A 222 -8.99 15.69 21.22
N GLY A 223 -10.29 15.43 21.35
CA GLY A 223 -11.32 16.05 20.51
C GLY A 223 -11.03 15.93 19.02
N VAL A 224 -11.22 17.03 18.28
CA VAL A 224 -11.00 17.12 16.83
C VAL A 224 -9.58 16.72 16.44
N GLU A 225 -8.55 17.09 17.22
CA GLU A 225 -7.17 16.73 16.88
C GLU A 225 -6.94 15.21 16.91
N LEU A 226 -7.60 14.50 17.82
CA LEU A 226 -7.54 13.04 17.83
C LEU A 226 -8.30 12.46 16.65
N GLU A 227 -9.49 12.98 16.37
CA GLU A 227 -10.31 12.55 15.24
C GLU A 227 -9.55 12.70 13.92
N ASP A 228 -8.83 13.80 13.74
CA ASP A 228 -7.97 14.06 12.58
C ASP A 228 -6.85 13.03 12.46
N VAL A 229 -6.18 12.68 13.57
CA VAL A 229 -5.13 11.66 13.59
C VAL A 229 -5.68 10.30 13.18
N VAL A 230 -6.80 9.88 13.80
CA VAL A 230 -7.45 8.59 13.54
C VAL A 230 -7.98 8.53 12.10
N THR A 231 -8.64 9.59 11.65
CA THR A 231 -9.23 9.65 10.31
C THR A 231 -8.14 9.69 9.26
N THR A 232 -7.11 10.54 9.40
CA THR A 232 -5.98 10.61 8.46
C THR A 232 -5.25 9.29 8.32
N ALA A 233 -5.12 8.54 9.42
CA ALA A 233 -4.55 7.20 9.38
C ALA A 233 -5.43 6.20 8.60
N LEU A 234 -6.74 6.46 8.48
CA LEU A 234 -7.77 5.57 7.92
C LEU A 234 -8.43 6.09 6.63
N THR A 235 -7.91 7.16 6.01
CA THR A 235 -8.51 7.76 4.80
C THR A 235 -8.14 6.99 3.52
N ALA A 236 -9.14 6.63 2.71
CA ALA A 236 -8.97 5.92 1.44
C ALA A 236 -8.17 6.68 0.36
N SER A 237 -8.04 8.01 0.49
CA SER A 237 -7.19 8.82 -0.40
C SER A 237 -5.69 8.66 -0.10
N ARG A 238 -5.33 8.18 1.11
CA ARG A 238 -3.97 7.81 1.45
C ARG A 238 -3.79 6.33 1.15
N ARG A 239 -2.86 6.03 0.23
CA ARG A 239 -2.51 4.64 -0.12
C ARG A 239 -2.06 3.93 1.16
N MET A 240 -2.74 2.84 1.51
CA MET A 240 -2.30 1.91 2.56
C MET A 240 -0.92 1.36 2.19
N ASP A 241 0.00 1.29 3.14
CA ASP A 241 1.28 0.63 2.91
C ASP A 241 1.05 -0.88 2.77
N THR A 242 1.28 -1.40 1.56
CA THR A 242 1.15 -2.81 1.21
C THR A 242 2.50 -3.46 0.90
N THR A 243 3.61 -2.80 1.25
CA THR A 243 4.98 -3.31 1.03
C THR A 243 5.28 -4.54 1.88
N LEU A 244 4.52 -4.74 2.97
CA LEU A 244 4.78 -5.75 4.01
C LEU A 244 6.15 -5.59 4.71
N SER A 245 6.78 -4.42 4.58
CA SER A 245 8.06 -4.13 5.22
C SER A 245 7.97 -4.32 6.74
N GLY A 246 8.82 -5.18 7.29
CA GLY A 246 8.83 -5.53 8.71
C GLY A 246 7.64 -6.37 9.18
N PHE A 247 6.72 -6.79 8.30
CA PHE A 247 5.53 -7.59 8.65
C PHE A 247 5.69 -9.07 8.36
N LEU A 248 6.78 -9.46 7.71
CA LEU A 248 7.14 -10.85 7.47
C LEU A 248 8.18 -11.30 8.52
N PRO A 249 8.14 -12.56 8.97
CA PRO A 249 9.19 -13.11 9.83
C PRO A 249 10.55 -12.97 9.15
N VAL A 250 11.58 -12.63 9.93
CA VAL A 250 12.97 -12.75 9.48
C VAL A 250 13.24 -14.26 9.33
N ARG A 251 13.61 -14.68 8.12
CA ARG A 251 13.99 -16.07 7.83
C ARG A 251 15.47 -16.29 8.15
#